data_AF-A0A8J4U1B5-F1
#
_entry.id   AF-A0A8J4U1B5-F1
#
_cell.length_a   1.000
_cell.length_b   1.000
_cell.length_c   1.000
_cell.angle_alpha   90.00
_cell.angle_beta   90.00
_cell.angle_gamma   90.00
#
_symmetry.space_group_name_H-M   'P 1'
#
loop_
_entity.id
_entity.type
_entity.pdbx_description
1 polymer ?
#
loop_
_entity_poly.entity_id
_entity_poly.type
_entity_poly.pdbx_seq_one_letter_code
_entity_poly.pdbx_strand_id
1 'polypeptide(L)'
;MVDCWCGSLVYFLGGATALYYLLRWSWMIWRGIQVYVVSRMWQTDLREFGQWAVVTGATAGIGQAYAIELARRGLDIVLISRSQEKLARVAAEIESRYRRHTRVIQADFTEGHSIYPTIEEQLKGLEIGILVNNVGMNYAGMLVNFLDVPDPEKRITEVINCNILSVTQMSRLVLPQMIERSKGLIINISSEASSNPQPMLTVYSATKIFVTYFSRCLQAEYQPRGVTVQCVIPFLVSTNMTHNVKVSPLVKSAASFAREALNTVGYSSFTSGCMMHALQHLALKILFPGWLRLAPFCVRRIERISQETRQILEERIAQCEKKRER
;
A
#
# COMPACT_ATOMS: atom_id res chain seq x y z
N MET A 1 -39.79 18.86 41.25
CA MET A 1 -38.45 18.40 41.70
C MET A 1 -37.79 17.46 40.69
N VAL A 2 -38.54 16.71 39.87
CA VAL A 2 -38.00 15.81 38.83
C VAL A 2 -37.44 16.57 37.61
N ASP A 3 -38.02 17.72 37.25
CA ASP A 3 -37.62 18.50 36.05
C ASP A 3 -36.22 19.14 36.15
N CYS A 4 -35.77 19.46 37.37
CA CYS A 4 -34.47 20.11 37.60
C CYS A 4 -33.28 19.14 37.44
N TRP A 5 -33.52 17.84 37.67
CA TRP A 5 -32.52 16.79 37.49
C TRP A 5 -32.35 16.40 36.02
N CYS A 6 -33.44 16.39 35.24
CA CYS A 6 -33.39 16.15 33.79
C CYS A 6 -32.56 17.21 33.06
N GLY A 7 -32.75 18.50 33.37
CA GLY A 7 -31.96 19.57 32.76
C GLY A 7 -30.47 19.44 33.05
N SER A 8 -30.12 19.22 34.32
CA SER A 8 -28.72 19.06 34.77
C SER A 8 -28.02 17.87 34.13
N LEU A 9 -28.74 16.74 33.95
CA LEU A 9 -28.21 15.55 33.28
C LEU A 9 -27.96 15.80 31.78
N VAL A 10 -28.87 16.48 31.09
CA VAL A 10 -28.71 16.82 29.66
C VAL A 10 -27.52 17.75 29.45
N TYR A 11 -27.34 18.77 30.30
CA TYR A 11 -26.16 19.65 30.23
C TYR A 11 -24.86 18.90 30.49
N PHE A 12 -24.84 18.01 31.48
CA PHE A 12 -23.67 17.20 31.79
C PHE A 12 -23.31 16.26 30.62
N LEU A 13 -24.29 15.53 30.08
CA LEU A 13 -24.08 14.63 28.94
C LEU A 13 -23.66 15.38 27.68
N GLY A 14 -24.27 16.54 27.41
CA GLY A 14 -23.90 17.41 26.30
C GLY A 14 -22.47 17.94 26.44
N GLY A 15 -22.11 18.43 27.63
CA GLY A 15 -20.77 18.90 27.95
C GLY A 15 -19.70 17.80 27.84
N ALA A 16 -19.98 16.62 28.41
CA ALA A 16 -19.08 15.47 28.32
C ALA A 16 -18.88 15.00 26.87
N THR A 17 -19.94 15.01 26.06
CA THR A 17 -19.88 14.66 24.64
C THR A 17 -19.06 15.68 23.86
N ALA A 18 -19.30 16.98 24.06
CA ALA A 18 -18.53 18.05 23.42
C ALA A 18 -17.04 17.97 23.78
N LEU A 19 -16.72 17.77 25.06
CA LEU A 19 -15.36 17.59 25.53
C LEU A 19 -14.69 16.36 24.91
N TYR A 20 -15.39 15.22 24.86
CA TYR A 20 -14.89 14.00 24.22
C TYR A 20 -14.50 14.25 22.75
N TYR A 21 -15.37 14.89 21.96
CA TYR A 21 -15.05 15.19 20.56
C TYR A 21 -13.91 16.20 20.44
N LEU A 22 -13.88 17.25 21.26
CA LEU A 22 -12.79 18.22 21.26
C LEU A 22 -11.43 17.58 21.56
N LEU A 23 -11.35 16.73 22.59
CA LEU A 23 -10.14 16.00 22.92
C LEU A 23 -9.75 15.02 21.81
N ARG A 24 -10.72 14.29 21.26
CA ARG A 24 -10.50 13.36 20.15
C ARG A 24 -9.96 14.06 18.90
N TRP A 25 -10.54 15.19 18.51
CA TRP A 25 -10.08 15.98 17.35
C TRP A 25 -8.72 16.59 17.59
N SER A 26 -8.48 17.15 18.78
CA SER A 26 -7.18 17.71 19.16
C SER A 26 -6.08 16.65 19.10
N TRP A 27 -6.35 15.45 19.62
CA TRP A 27 -5.45 14.31 19.54
C TRP A 27 -5.22 13.86 18.09
N MET A 28 -6.27 13.76 17.27
CA MET A 28 -6.13 13.40 15.86
C MET A 28 -5.27 14.40 15.08
N ILE A 29 -5.47 15.70 15.29
CA ILE A 29 -4.67 16.76 14.66
C ILE A 29 -3.22 16.65 15.11
N TRP A 30 -2.98 16.52 16.42
CA TRP A 30 -1.63 16.35 16.97
C TRP A 30 -0.92 15.13 16.37
N ARG A 31 -1.60 13.97 16.30
CA ARG A 31 -1.07 12.77 15.66
C ARG A 31 -0.77 13.01 14.17
N GLY A 32 -1.63 13.74 13.46
CA GLY A 32 -1.37 14.13 12.07
C GLY A 32 -0.11 14.98 11.92
N ILE A 33 0.10 15.96 12.80
CA ILE A 33 1.30 16.80 12.83
C ILE A 33 2.54 15.93 13.10
N GLN A 34 2.48 15.02 14.09
CA GLN A 34 3.59 14.10 14.37
C GLN A 34 3.94 13.25 13.14
N VAL A 35 2.94 12.63 12.51
CA VAL A 35 3.15 11.66 11.42
C VAL A 35 3.58 12.33 10.12
N TYR A 36 3.14 13.54 9.80
CA TYR A 36 3.37 14.16 8.48
C TYR A 36 4.24 15.42 8.49
N VAL A 37 4.40 16.09 9.64
CA VAL A 37 5.21 17.32 9.75
C VAL A 37 6.49 17.03 10.52
N VAL A 38 6.39 16.50 11.74
CA VAL A 38 7.56 16.17 12.59
C VAL A 38 8.43 15.11 11.91
N SER A 39 7.81 14.06 11.36
CA SER A 39 8.51 12.98 10.65
C SER A 39 9.34 13.41 9.44
N ARG A 40 8.99 14.54 8.82
CA ARG A 40 9.75 15.12 7.71
C ARG A 40 11.06 15.75 8.20
N MET A 41 11.05 16.33 9.40
CA MET A 41 12.17 17.01 10.03
C MET A 41 13.09 16.01 10.77
N TRP A 42 12.50 15.06 11.50
CA TRP A 42 13.22 14.04 12.26
C TRP A 42 12.90 12.65 11.72
N GLN A 43 13.66 12.23 10.71
CA GLN A 43 13.47 10.95 10.05
C GLN A 43 14.14 9.83 10.86
N THR A 44 13.45 8.71 11.02
CA THR A 44 14.04 7.47 11.55
C THR A 44 15.17 7.00 10.64
N ASP A 45 16.33 6.66 11.20
CA ASP A 45 17.42 6.07 10.42
C ASP A 45 17.08 4.63 10.05
N LEU A 46 16.72 4.43 8.79
CA LEU A 46 16.27 3.13 8.29
C LEU A 46 17.37 2.06 8.32
N ARG A 47 18.65 2.47 8.33
CA ARG A 47 19.79 1.53 8.43
C ARG A 47 19.83 0.82 9.76
N GLU A 48 19.18 1.38 10.78
CA GLU A 48 19.10 0.73 12.08
C GLU A 48 18.42 -0.64 11.98
N PHE A 49 17.46 -0.85 11.07
CA PHE A 49 16.76 -2.14 10.97
C PHE A 49 17.63 -3.28 10.41
N GLY A 50 18.68 -2.95 9.66
CA GLY A 50 19.63 -3.90 9.06
C GLY A 50 20.20 -3.38 7.74
N GLN A 51 21.12 -4.15 7.15
CA GLN A 51 21.84 -3.74 5.95
C GLN A 51 20.98 -3.77 4.68
N TRP A 52 20.18 -4.84 4.51
CA TRP A 52 19.44 -5.09 3.27
C TRP A 52 17.95 -4.78 3.38
N ALA A 53 17.39 -4.20 2.32
CA ALA A 53 15.95 -4.09 2.11
C ALA A 53 15.49 -4.95 0.94
N VAL A 54 14.47 -5.79 1.16
CA VAL A 54 13.79 -6.54 0.12
C VAL A 54 12.59 -5.75 -0.38
N VAL A 55 12.46 -5.55 -1.68
CA VAL A 55 11.32 -4.84 -2.28
C VAL A 55 10.67 -5.72 -3.34
N THR A 56 9.40 -6.05 -3.16
CA THR A 56 8.61 -6.82 -4.14
C THR A 56 7.91 -5.89 -5.14
N GLY A 57 7.87 -6.29 -6.41
CA GLY A 57 7.35 -5.42 -7.49
C GLY A 57 8.26 -4.21 -7.76
N ALA A 58 9.58 -4.39 -7.65
CA ALA A 58 10.55 -3.29 -7.63
C ALA A 58 10.90 -2.66 -8.99
N THR A 59 10.22 -3.04 -10.08
CA THR A 59 10.58 -2.62 -11.45
C THR A 59 9.78 -1.43 -11.99
N ALA A 60 8.72 -1.02 -11.29
CA ALA A 60 7.91 0.14 -11.67
C ALA A 60 7.15 0.73 -10.47
N GLY A 61 6.60 1.92 -10.66
CA GLY A 61 5.63 2.54 -9.75
C GLY A 61 6.15 2.70 -8.32
N ILE A 62 5.29 2.40 -7.34
CA ILE A 62 5.60 2.56 -5.91
C ILE A 62 6.79 1.69 -5.50
N GLY A 63 6.86 0.43 -5.94
CA GLY A 63 7.95 -0.48 -5.58
C GLY A 63 9.32 0.02 -6.04
N GLN A 64 9.45 0.42 -7.31
CA GLN A 64 10.70 1.02 -7.80
C GLN A 64 11.06 2.28 -7.02
N ALA A 65 10.08 3.14 -6.74
CA ALA A 65 10.31 4.36 -5.97
C ALA A 65 10.78 4.07 -4.53
N TYR A 66 10.24 3.04 -3.87
CA TYR A 66 10.72 2.57 -2.57
C TYR A 66 12.15 2.05 -2.66
N ALA A 67 12.46 1.20 -3.65
CA ALA A 67 13.81 0.67 -3.85
C ALA A 67 14.86 1.77 -4.01
N ILE A 68 14.57 2.75 -4.89
CA ILE A 68 15.44 3.91 -5.13
C ILE A 68 15.60 4.76 -3.87
N GLU A 69 14.50 5.04 -3.16
CA GLU A 69 14.53 5.88 -1.96
C GLU A 69 15.22 5.20 -0.76
N LEU A 70 15.08 3.87 -0.61
CA LEU A 70 15.80 3.07 0.40
C LEU A 70 17.30 3.04 0.10
N ALA A 71 17.69 2.88 -1.17
CA ALA A 71 19.09 2.96 -1.58
C ALA A 71 19.68 4.35 -1.31
N ARG A 72 18.91 5.41 -1.62
CA ARG A 72 19.28 6.80 -1.31
C ARG A 72 19.49 7.02 0.20
N ARG A 73 18.79 6.26 1.05
CA ARG A 73 18.93 6.27 2.52
C ARG A 73 19.99 5.32 3.05
N GLY A 74 20.76 4.67 2.18
CA GLY A 74 21.98 3.95 2.52
C GLY A 74 21.84 2.44 2.67
N LEU A 75 20.69 1.85 2.34
CA LEU A 75 20.49 0.38 2.36
C LEU A 75 20.91 -0.28 1.04
N ASP A 76 21.36 -1.52 1.13
CA ASP A 76 21.51 -2.41 -0.02
C ASP A 76 20.15 -3.02 -0.39
N ILE A 77 19.90 -3.30 -1.67
CA ILE A 77 18.55 -3.60 -2.15
C ILE A 77 18.45 -4.97 -2.82
N VAL A 78 17.57 -5.83 -2.29
CA VAL A 78 17.07 -7.00 -3.02
C VAL A 78 15.84 -6.59 -3.82
N LEU A 79 15.93 -6.66 -5.14
CA LEU A 79 14.88 -6.33 -6.09
C LEU A 79 14.18 -7.60 -6.56
N ILE A 80 12.88 -7.75 -6.30
CA ILE A 80 12.09 -8.90 -6.74
C ILE A 80 10.99 -8.49 -7.70
N SER A 81 10.96 -9.07 -8.91
CA SER A 81 9.91 -8.84 -9.90
C SER A 81 9.96 -9.89 -11.01
N ARG A 82 8.98 -9.89 -11.91
CA ARG A 82 8.89 -10.88 -13.01
C ARG A 82 9.77 -10.59 -14.23
N SER A 83 10.22 -9.35 -14.41
CA SER A 83 10.96 -8.92 -15.60
C SER A 83 12.45 -8.73 -15.29
N GLN A 84 13.27 -9.68 -15.72
CA GLN A 84 14.73 -9.65 -15.51
C GLN A 84 15.39 -8.41 -16.10
N GLU A 85 15.01 -8.02 -17.31
CA GLU A 85 15.56 -6.85 -17.99
C GLU A 85 15.28 -5.54 -17.22
N LYS A 86 14.05 -5.38 -16.69
CA LYS A 86 13.72 -4.20 -15.87
C LYS A 86 14.42 -4.23 -14.52
N LEU A 87 14.58 -5.41 -13.92
CA LEU A 87 15.33 -5.55 -12.67
C LEU A 87 16.80 -5.13 -12.86
N ALA A 88 17.45 -5.62 -13.91
CA ALA A 88 18.83 -5.25 -14.24
C ALA A 88 19.00 -3.73 -14.44
N ARG A 89 18.03 -3.08 -15.09
CA ARG A 89 18.03 -1.61 -15.26
C ARG A 89 17.94 -0.86 -13.93
N VAL A 90 17.01 -1.25 -13.05
CA VAL A 90 16.84 -0.61 -11.74
C VAL A 90 18.05 -0.88 -10.84
N ALA A 91 18.61 -2.09 -10.89
CA ALA A 91 19.84 -2.47 -10.20
C ALA A 91 21.00 -1.56 -10.59
N ALA A 92 21.28 -1.44 -11.90
CA ALA A 92 22.34 -0.59 -12.42
C ALA A 92 22.14 0.90 -12.06
N GLU A 93 20.90 1.39 -12.07
CA GLU A 93 20.58 2.74 -11.61
C GLU A 93 20.94 2.94 -10.14
N ILE A 94 20.57 2.00 -9.27
CA ILE A 94 20.85 2.08 -7.83
C ILE A 94 22.35 2.04 -7.55
N GLU A 95 23.06 1.10 -8.17
CA GLU A 95 24.50 0.91 -8.00
C GLU A 95 25.29 2.12 -8.48
N SER A 96 24.96 2.65 -9.66
CA SER A 96 25.65 3.82 -10.23
C SER A 96 25.38 5.12 -9.47
N ARG A 97 24.13 5.37 -9.04
CA ARG A 97 23.74 6.65 -8.41
C ARG A 97 24.04 6.69 -6.92
N TYR A 98 23.84 5.59 -6.20
CA TYR A 98 23.88 5.57 -4.74
C TYR A 98 25.03 4.72 -4.18
N ARG A 99 25.78 4.02 -5.03
CA ARG A 99 26.91 3.17 -4.61
C ARG A 99 26.49 2.18 -3.52
N ARG A 100 25.33 1.55 -3.73
CA ARG A 100 24.75 0.49 -2.88
C ARG A 100 24.77 -0.82 -3.64
N HIS A 101 24.89 -1.94 -2.94
CA HIS A 101 24.81 -3.25 -3.56
C HIS A 101 23.37 -3.61 -3.91
N THR A 102 23.20 -4.37 -4.99
CA THR A 102 21.89 -4.92 -5.33
C THR A 102 21.96 -6.42 -5.52
N ARG A 103 20.81 -7.07 -5.28
CA ARG A 103 20.56 -8.47 -5.64
C ARG A 103 19.25 -8.53 -6.39
N VAL A 104 19.26 -9.19 -7.54
CA VAL A 104 18.09 -9.32 -8.40
C VAL A 104 17.53 -10.73 -8.29
N ILE A 105 16.23 -10.85 -8.03
CA ILE A 105 15.50 -12.11 -8.00
C ILE A 105 14.33 -12.04 -8.99
N GLN A 106 14.38 -12.86 -10.04
CA GLN A 106 13.25 -12.99 -10.95
C GLN A 106 12.20 -13.92 -10.35
N ALA A 107 11.00 -13.41 -10.12
CA ALA A 107 9.86 -14.20 -9.67
C ALA A 107 8.54 -13.57 -10.13
N ASP A 108 7.61 -14.39 -10.64
CA ASP A 108 6.23 -13.95 -10.86
C ASP A 108 5.33 -14.42 -9.71
N PHE A 109 4.84 -13.46 -8.92
CA PHE A 109 4.01 -13.73 -7.75
C PHE A 109 2.61 -14.27 -8.08
N THR A 110 2.26 -14.39 -9.37
CA THR A 110 1.04 -15.08 -9.81
C THR A 110 1.19 -16.62 -9.80
N GLU A 111 2.41 -17.15 -9.86
CA GLU A 111 2.70 -18.59 -9.99
C GLU A 111 2.46 -19.39 -8.69
N GLY A 112 2.10 -18.71 -7.60
CA GLY A 112 1.74 -19.36 -6.34
C GLY A 112 2.97 -19.81 -5.55
N HIS A 113 2.94 -21.02 -4.99
CA HIS A 113 3.92 -21.48 -3.99
C HIS A 113 5.31 -21.82 -4.55
N SER A 114 5.42 -22.12 -5.85
CA SER A 114 6.64 -22.63 -6.48
C SER A 114 7.83 -21.68 -6.40
N ILE A 115 7.60 -20.37 -6.31
CA ILE A 115 8.66 -19.35 -6.34
C ILE A 115 9.39 -19.16 -5.01
N TYR A 116 8.74 -19.46 -3.88
CA TYR A 116 9.26 -19.09 -2.56
C TYR A 116 10.51 -19.85 -2.12
N PRO A 117 10.70 -21.15 -2.42
CA PRO A 117 11.95 -21.85 -2.10
C PRO A 117 13.17 -21.20 -2.76
N THR A 118 13.03 -20.77 -4.02
CA THR A 118 14.11 -20.07 -4.74
C THR A 118 14.37 -18.68 -4.14
N ILE A 119 13.33 -17.95 -3.77
CA ILE A 119 13.47 -16.65 -3.10
C ILE A 119 14.18 -16.83 -1.75
N GLU A 120 13.74 -17.79 -0.92
CA GLU A 120 14.33 -18.10 0.38
C GLU A 120 15.82 -18.40 0.27
N GLU A 121 16.21 -19.26 -0.68
CA GLU A 121 17.60 -19.58 -0.95
C GLU A 121 18.43 -18.34 -1.28
N GLN A 122 17.93 -17.46 -2.15
CA GLN A 122 18.66 -16.26 -2.56
C GLN A 122 18.74 -15.16 -1.49
N LEU A 123 17.89 -15.24 -0.46
CA LEU A 123 17.94 -14.35 0.70
C LEU A 123 18.90 -14.85 1.79
N LYS A 124 19.37 -16.11 1.73
CA LYS A 124 20.29 -16.66 2.73
C LYS A 124 21.58 -15.84 2.83
N GLY A 125 22.06 -15.68 4.06
CA GLY A 125 23.28 -14.93 4.37
C GLY A 125 23.15 -13.41 4.29
N LEU A 126 22.00 -12.87 3.89
CA LEU A 126 21.74 -11.43 3.93
C LEU A 126 21.07 -11.05 5.24
N GLU A 127 21.56 -9.98 5.88
CA GLU A 127 20.88 -9.36 7.01
C GLU A 127 19.70 -8.50 6.50
N ILE A 128 18.52 -9.11 6.40
CA ILE A 128 17.32 -8.44 5.93
C ILE A 128 16.73 -7.61 7.07
N GLY A 129 16.93 -6.29 6.98
CA GLY A 129 16.38 -5.33 7.92
C GLY A 129 14.98 -4.84 7.56
N ILE A 130 14.72 -4.69 6.26
CA ILE A 130 13.45 -4.14 5.77
C ILE A 130 12.85 -5.06 4.71
N LEU A 131 11.55 -5.34 4.81
CA LEU A 131 10.76 -5.95 3.73
C LEU A 131 9.66 -4.98 3.31
N VAL A 132 9.62 -4.62 2.03
CA VAL A 132 8.52 -3.86 1.41
C VAL A 132 7.70 -4.81 0.54
N ASN A 133 6.59 -5.29 1.11
CA ASN A 133 5.57 -6.04 0.39
C ASN A 133 4.72 -5.07 -0.43
N ASN A 134 5.21 -4.73 -1.63
CA ASN A 134 4.56 -3.81 -2.55
C ASN A 134 3.87 -4.52 -3.73
N VAL A 135 4.36 -5.69 -4.13
CA VAL A 135 3.80 -6.40 -5.30
C VAL A 135 2.29 -6.54 -5.18
N GLY A 136 1.61 -6.30 -6.28
CA GLY A 136 0.18 -6.46 -6.38
C GLY A 136 -0.35 -6.06 -7.75
N MET A 137 -1.57 -6.50 -8.04
CA MET A 137 -2.23 -6.23 -9.31
C MET A 137 -3.72 -5.97 -9.13
N ASN A 138 -4.29 -5.19 -10.05
CA ASN A 138 -5.71 -5.28 -10.36
C ASN A 138 -5.91 -6.45 -11.33
N TYR A 139 -6.92 -7.27 -11.08
CA TYR A 139 -7.19 -8.50 -11.81
C TYR A 139 -7.89 -8.28 -13.15
N ALA A 140 -8.56 -7.14 -13.32
CA ALA A 140 -9.23 -6.77 -14.57
C ALA A 140 -8.54 -5.61 -15.32
N GLY A 141 -7.62 -4.89 -14.69
CA GLY A 141 -6.98 -3.69 -15.26
C GLY A 141 -7.91 -2.47 -15.43
N MET A 142 -9.20 -2.64 -15.15
CA MET A 142 -10.25 -1.62 -15.19
C MET A 142 -11.30 -1.89 -14.11
N LEU A 143 -12.28 -1.00 -14.01
CA LEU A 143 -13.52 -1.28 -13.30
C LEU A 143 -14.34 -2.23 -14.18
N VAL A 144 -14.83 -3.32 -13.59
CA VAL A 144 -15.70 -4.28 -14.27
C VAL A 144 -16.53 -5.05 -13.25
N ASN A 145 -17.76 -5.43 -13.58
CA ASN A 145 -18.55 -6.31 -12.73
C ASN A 145 -17.86 -7.66 -12.57
N PHE A 146 -18.09 -8.32 -11.43
CA PHE A 146 -17.35 -9.53 -11.04
C PHE A 146 -17.41 -10.66 -12.09
N LEU A 147 -18.56 -10.84 -12.74
CA LEU A 147 -18.75 -11.88 -13.76
C LEU A 147 -18.29 -11.46 -15.17
N ASP A 148 -18.05 -10.16 -15.39
CA ASP A 148 -17.67 -9.62 -16.70
C ASP A 148 -16.14 -9.59 -16.90
N VAL A 149 -15.39 -10.16 -15.95
CA VAL A 149 -13.93 -10.24 -15.97
C VAL A 149 -13.50 -11.30 -17.00
N PRO A 150 -12.62 -10.96 -17.95
CA PRO A 150 -12.08 -11.95 -18.88
C PRO A 150 -11.27 -13.02 -18.15
N ASP A 151 -11.52 -14.29 -18.47
CA ASP A 151 -10.84 -15.45 -17.86
C ASP A 151 -10.88 -15.43 -16.32
N PRO A 152 -12.09 -15.43 -15.72
CA PRO A 152 -12.24 -15.13 -14.30
C PRO A 152 -11.54 -16.16 -13.41
N GLU A 153 -11.55 -17.45 -13.77
CA GLU A 153 -10.91 -18.52 -12.99
C GLU A 153 -9.40 -18.24 -12.80
N LYS A 154 -8.71 -17.96 -13.91
CA LYS A 154 -7.29 -17.63 -13.87
C LYS A 154 -7.04 -16.32 -13.13
N ARG A 155 -7.77 -15.25 -13.46
CA ARG A 155 -7.56 -13.91 -12.87
C ARG A 155 -7.80 -13.87 -11.37
N ILE A 156 -8.79 -14.61 -10.87
CA ILE A 156 -9.06 -14.75 -9.44
C ILE A 156 -7.86 -15.39 -8.74
N THR A 157 -7.32 -16.48 -9.30
CA THR A 157 -6.16 -17.18 -8.72
C THR A 157 -4.92 -16.30 -8.75
N GLU A 158 -4.62 -15.64 -9.88
CA GLU A 158 -3.47 -14.75 -10.03
C GLU A 158 -3.49 -13.61 -9.01
N VAL A 159 -4.64 -12.95 -8.79
CA VAL A 159 -4.72 -11.81 -7.85
C VAL A 159 -4.66 -12.25 -6.39
N ILE A 160 -5.19 -13.43 -6.05
CA ILE A 160 -5.05 -14.00 -4.71
C ILE A 160 -3.57 -14.33 -4.45
N ASN A 161 -2.90 -15.01 -5.38
CA ASN A 161 -1.48 -15.32 -5.25
C ASN A 161 -0.64 -14.02 -5.13
N CYS A 162 -0.88 -13.07 -6.03
CA CYS A 162 -0.09 -11.86 -6.13
C CYS A 162 -0.33 -10.86 -4.98
N ASN A 163 -1.57 -10.72 -4.47
CA ASN A 163 -1.89 -9.73 -3.44
C ASN A 163 -1.95 -10.31 -2.01
N ILE A 164 -2.30 -11.59 -1.85
CA ILE A 164 -2.50 -12.24 -0.54
C ILE A 164 -1.34 -13.18 -0.22
N LEU A 165 -1.07 -14.16 -1.09
CA LEU A 165 -0.04 -15.16 -0.80
C LEU A 165 1.36 -14.54 -0.72
N SER A 166 1.65 -13.57 -1.59
CA SER A 166 2.93 -12.85 -1.60
C SER A 166 3.24 -12.19 -0.26
N VAL A 167 2.30 -11.42 0.31
CA VAL A 167 2.53 -10.68 1.56
C VAL A 167 2.72 -11.63 2.74
N THR A 168 2.02 -12.76 2.77
CA THR A 168 2.11 -13.72 3.87
C THR A 168 3.41 -14.52 3.79
N GLN A 169 3.74 -15.07 2.62
CA GLN A 169 4.93 -15.88 2.44
C GLN A 169 6.21 -15.05 2.57
N MET A 170 6.28 -13.87 1.93
CA MET A 170 7.46 -13.02 2.07
C MET A 170 7.69 -12.57 3.51
N SER A 171 6.61 -12.25 4.26
CA SER A 171 6.73 -11.95 5.70
C SER A 171 7.25 -13.16 6.47
N ARG A 172 6.72 -14.38 6.21
CA ARG A 172 7.18 -15.63 6.83
C ARG A 172 8.67 -15.88 6.58
N LEU A 173 9.17 -15.59 5.39
CA LEU A 173 10.58 -15.81 5.02
C LEU A 173 11.55 -14.92 5.81
N VAL A 174 11.18 -13.66 6.07
CA VAL A 174 12.10 -12.69 6.73
C VAL A 174 11.91 -12.57 8.23
N LEU A 175 10.72 -12.90 8.75
CA LEU A 175 10.39 -12.76 10.17
C LEU A 175 11.36 -13.47 11.13
N PRO A 176 11.77 -14.74 10.90
CA PRO A 176 12.63 -15.46 11.85
C PRO A 176 13.92 -14.71 12.19
N GLN A 177 14.65 -14.24 11.17
CA GLN A 177 15.90 -13.50 11.36
C GLN A 177 15.69 -12.10 11.97
N MET A 178 14.54 -11.47 11.75
CA MET A 178 14.21 -10.18 12.39
C MET A 178 13.92 -10.36 13.88
N ILE A 179 13.24 -11.45 14.26
CA ILE A 179 12.94 -11.78 15.65
C ILE A 179 14.22 -12.14 16.41
N GLU A 180 15.10 -12.94 15.81
CA GLU A 180 16.38 -13.31 16.41
C GLU A 180 17.22 -12.07 16.78
N ARG A 181 17.22 -11.06 15.91
CA ARG A 181 17.89 -9.77 16.15
C ARG A 181 17.07 -8.78 16.98
N SER A 182 15.83 -9.13 17.35
CA SER A 182 14.83 -8.23 17.96
C SER A 182 14.69 -6.89 17.23
N LYS A 183 14.83 -6.94 15.90
CA LYS A 183 14.90 -5.74 15.06
C LYS A 183 14.53 -6.05 13.62
N GLY A 184 13.55 -5.31 13.10
CA GLY A 184 13.16 -5.42 11.71
C GLY A 184 11.96 -4.53 11.37
N LEU A 185 11.78 -4.26 10.08
CA LEU A 185 10.67 -3.47 9.56
C LEU A 185 10.01 -4.18 8.38
N ILE A 186 8.71 -4.44 8.49
CA ILE A 186 7.87 -4.93 7.39
C ILE A 186 6.92 -3.81 7.00
N ILE A 187 6.96 -3.39 5.73
CA ILE A 187 6.05 -2.41 5.15
C ILE A 187 5.14 -3.12 4.16
N ASN A 188 3.85 -3.18 4.47
CA ASN A 188 2.85 -3.82 3.62
C ASN A 188 2.03 -2.74 2.91
N ILE A 189 2.10 -2.72 1.58
CA ILE A 189 1.35 -1.77 0.74
C ILE A 189 -0.05 -2.34 0.46
N SER A 190 -1.02 -1.81 1.19
CA SER A 190 -2.43 -2.04 0.95
C SER A 190 -2.95 -1.04 -0.11
N SER A 191 -4.11 -0.44 0.10
CA SER A 191 -4.77 0.53 -0.77
C SER A 191 -5.90 1.19 0.00
N GLU A 192 -6.26 2.42 -0.31
CA GLU A 192 -7.52 3.01 0.17
C GLU A 192 -8.74 2.14 -0.17
N ALA A 193 -8.67 1.32 -1.23
CA ALA A 193 -9.72 0.36 -1.54
C ALA A 193 -9.98 -0.68 -0.44
N SER A 194 -9.13 -0.77 0.60
CA SER A 194 -9.39 -1.58 1.79
C SER A 194 -10.30 -0.88 2.81
N SER A 195 -10.31 0.45 2.83
CA SER A 195 -11.00 1.24 3.86
C SER A 195 -12.51 0.99 3.84
N ASN A 196 -13.07 0.70 2.66
CA ASN A 196 -14.48 0.34 2.46
C ASN A 196 -14.64 -0.48 1.18
N PRO A 197 -15.74 -1.27 1.04
CA PRO A 197 -15.98 -2.06 -0.17
C PRO A 197 -16.03 -1.19 -1.44
N GLN A 198 -15.37 -1.67 -2.50
CA GLN A 198 -15.34 -1.02 -3.80
C GLN A 198 -16.00 -1.93 -4.86
N PRO A 199 -17.25 -1.67 -5.25
CA PRO A 199 -17.90 -2.36 -6.36
C PRO A 199 -17.06 -2.27 -7.64
N MET A 200 -17.09 -3.32 -8.45
CA MET A 200 -16.30 -3.47 -9.68
C MET A 200 -14.77 -3.51 -9.50
N LEU A 201 -14.30 -3.56 -8.25
CA LEU A 201 -12.95 -3.93 -7.83
C LEU A 201 -13.02 -5.02 -6.76
N THR A 202 -14.08 -5.84 -6.76
CA THR A 202 -14.48 -6.70 -5.64
C THR A 202 -13.33 -7.53 -5.08
N VAL A 203 -12.64 -8.31 -5.92
CA VAL A 203 -11.55 -9.20 -5.47
C VAL A 203 -10.34 -8.37 -5.03
N TYR A 204 -10.01 -7.30 -5.77
CA TYR A 204 -8.91 -6.40 -5.41
C TYR A 204 -9.13 -5.74 -4.04
N SER A 205 -10.30 -5.14 -3.81
CA SER A 205 -10.68 -4.52 -2.53
C SER A 205 -10.63 -5.54 -1.39
N ALA A 206 -11.17 -6.74 -1.60
CA ALA A 206 -11.09 -7.84 -0.64
C ALA A 206 -9.63 -8.23 -0.30
N THR A 207 -8.76 -8.33 -1.30
CA THR A 207 -7.33 -8.63 -1.06
C THR A 207 -6.62 -7.52 -0.29
N LYS A 208 -6.99 -6.25 -0.50
CA LYS A 208 -6.35 -5.12 0.18
C LYS A 208 -6.83 -4.96 1.63
N ILE A 209 -8.08 -5.29 1.95
CA ILE A 209 -8.52 -5.38 3.36
C ILE A 209 -7.88 -6.59 4.07
N PHE A 210 -7.65 -7.71 3.38
CA PHE A 210 -6.83 -8.79 3.91
C PHE A 210 -5.43 -8.28 4.31
N VAL A 211 -4.71 -7.60 3.39
CA VAL A 211 -3.37 -7.03 3.70
C VAL A 211 -3.44 -6.09 4.90
N THR A 212 -4.50 -5.29 5.00
CA THR A 212 -4.69 -4.35 6.12
C THR A 212 -4.82 -5.07 7.46
N TYR A 213 -5.69 -6.08 7.55
CA TYR A 213 -5.87 -6.84 8.78
C TYR A 213 -4.67 -7.70 9.11
N PHE A 214 -4.11 -8.40 8.11
CA PHE A 214 -2.87 -9.16 8.26
C PHE A 214 -1.76 -8.30 8.89
N SER A 215 -1.53 -7.10 8.35
CA SER A 215 -0.49 -6.20 8.85
C SER A 215 -0.73 -5.74 10.29
N ARG A 216 -1.98 -5.47 10.66
CA ARG A 216 -2.34 -5.01 12.01
C ARG A 216 -2.23 -6.12 13.05
N CYS A 217 -2.62 -7.35 12.69
CA CYS A 217 -2.39 -8.52 13.54
C CYS A 217 -0.90 -8.76 13.72
N LEU A 218 -0.12 -8.78 12.63
CA LEU A 218 1.32 -9.00 12.66
C LEU A 218 2.06 -7.92 13.48
N GLN A 219 1.65 -6.65 13.36
CA GLN A 219 2.17 -5.58 14.22
C GLN A 219 1.96 -5.88 15.70
N ALA A 220 0.76 -6.33 16.09
CA ALA A 220 0.46 -6.64 17.49
C ALA A 220 1.24 -7.87 18.01
N GLU A 221 1.41 -8.89 17.17
CA GLU A 221 2.10 -10.14 17.52
C GLU A 221 3.62 -9.99 17.67
N TYR A 222 4.24 -9.08 16.91
CA TYR A 222 5.71 -9.01 16.80
C TYR A 222 6.32 -7.69 17.31
N GLN A 223 5.53 -6.65 17.59
CA GLN A 223 6.05 -5.43 18.22
C GLN A 223 6.70 -5.69 19.58
N PRO A 224 6.17 -6.54 20.48
CA PRO A 224 6.85 -6.89 21.73
C PRO A 224 8.20 -7.60 21.51
N ARG A 225 8.42 -8.16 20.31
CA ARG A 225 9.67 -8.82 19.89
C ARG A 225 10.58 -7.89 19.07
N GLY A 226 10.34 -6.59 19.11
CA GLY A 226 11.20 -5.58 18.45
C GLY A 226 11.02 -5.45 16.93
N VAL A 227 10.05 -6.15 16.33
CA VAL A 227 9.77 -6.04 14.89
C VAL A 227 8.60 -5.09 14.66
N THR A 228 8.80 -4.10 13.80
CA THR A 228 7.74 -3.16 13.39
C THR A 228 7.11 -3.62 12.08
N VAL A 229 5.79 -3.62 12.03
CA VAL A 229 4.98 -3.85 10.83
C VAL A 229 4.14 -2.60 10.58
N GLN A 230 4.39 -1.95 9.44
CA GLN A 230 3.64 -0.78 8.98
C GLN A 230 2.73 -1.17 7.82
N CYS A 231 1.44 -0.83 7.94
CA CYS A 231 0.50 -0.88 6.84
C CYS A 231 0.36 0.50 6.20
N VAL A 232 0.54 0.56 4.89
CA VAL A 232 0.36 1.79 4.10
C VAL A 232 -0.84 1.64 3.18
N ILE A 233 -1.83 2.54 3.28
CA ILE A 233 -3.05 2.58 2.46
C ILE A 233 -3.05 3.78 1.50
N PRO A 234 -2.32 3.71 0.38
CA PRO A 234 -2.24 4.81 -0.58
C PRO A 234 -3.58 5.08 -1.28
N PHE A 235 -3.79 6.34 -1.64
CA PHE A 235 -4.70 6.77 -2.70
C PHE A 235 -4.01 6.70 -4.07
N LEU A 236 -4.56 7.39 -5.08
CA LEU A 236 -3.99 7.44 -6.42
C LEU A 236 -2.54 7.96 -6.41
N VAL A 237 -1.65 7.10 -6.90
CA VAL A 237 -0.26 7.40 -7.22
C VAL A 237 -0.09 7.13 -8.71
N SER A 238 0.55 8.07 -9.41
CA SER A 238 0.85 7.93 -10.84
C SER A 238 1.79 6.75 -11.06
N THR A 239 1.22 5.65 -11.53
CA THR A 239 1.89 4.38 -11.82
C THR A 239 1.29 3.74 -13.06
N ASN A 240 1.98 2.74 -13.58
CA ASN A 240 1.49 1.84 -14.63
C ASN A 240 0.18 1.14 -14.27
N MET A 241 -0.07 0.80 -12.99
CA MET A 241 -1.36 0.21 -12.56
C MET A 241 -2.53 1.19 -12.73
N THR A 242 -2.26 2.49 -12.60
CA THR A 242 -3.23 3.57 -12.77
C THR A 242 -3.21 4.17 -14.18
N HIS A 243 -2.62 3.49 -15.17
CA HIS A 243 -2.48 4.02 -16.54
C HIS A 243 -1.73 5.37 -16.61
N ASN A 244 -0.78 5.59 -15.69
CA ASN A 244 0.01 6.81 -15.57
C ASN A 244 -0.83 8.09 -15.51
N VAL A 245 -1.90 8.12 -14.68
CA VAL A 245 -2.68 9.33 -14.44
C VAL A 245 -1.76 10.52 -14.15
N LYS A 246 -2.07 11.67 -14.76
CA LYS A 246 -1.29 12.91 -14.59
C LYS A 246 -1.20 13.29 -13.12
N VAL A 247 0.02 13.61 -12.67
CA VAL A 247 0.28 14.15 -11.33
C VAL A 247 -0.51 15.44 -11.13
N SER A 248 -1.15 15.56 -9.97
CA SER A 248 -1.98 16.71 -9.58
C SER A 248 -1.93 16.84 -8.05
N PRO A 249 -2.55 17.88 -7.45
CA PRO A 249 -2.62 17.97 -6.00
C PRO A 249 -3.24 16.73 -5.33
N LEU A 250 -4.14 16.02 -6.02
CA LEU A 250 -4.79 14.80 -5.53
C LEU A 250 -4.10 13.49 -5.96
N VAL A 251 -3.12 13.56 -6.87
CA VAL A 251 -2.42 12.42 -7.45
C VAL A 251 -0.92 12.61 -7.31
N LYS A 252 -0.28 11.83 -6.44
CA LYS A 252 1.16 11.92 -6.18
C LYS A 252 1.97 11.17 -7.24
N SER A 253 3.19 11.63 -7.49
CA SER A 253 4.19 10.80 -8.20
C SER A 253 4.69 9.68 -7.28
N ALA A 254 5.11 8.55 -7.87
CA ALA A 254 5.63 7.43 -7.08
C ALA A 254 6.84 7.81 -6.23
N ALA A 255 7.77 8.62 -6.76
CA ALA A 255 8.96 9.09 -6.05
C ALA A 255 8.62 9.97 -4.83
N SER A 256 7.72 10.95 -5.00
CA SER A 256 7.27 11.80 -3.89
C SER A 256 6.53 10.99 -2.83
N PHE A 257 5.68 10.05 -3.27
CA PHE A 257 4.94 9.17 -2.37
C PHE A 257 5.87 8.28 -1.54
N ALA A 258 6.84 7.58 -2.15
CA ALA A 258 7.75 6.69 -1.44
C ALA A 258 8.59 7.44 -0.39
N ARG A 259 9.08 8.64 -0.73
CA ARG A 259 9.83 9.50 0.21
C ARG A 259 8.98 9.90 1.41
N GLU A 260 7.76 10.38 1.18
CA GLU A 260 6.87 10.81 2.26
C GLU A 260 6.43 9.60 3.11
N ALA A 261 6.13 8.46 2.48
CA ALA A 261 5.72 7.26 3.19
C ALA A 261 6.81 6.71 4.09
N LEU A 262 8.07 6.65 3.61
CA LEU A 262 9.21 6.23 4.43
C LEU A 262 9.51 7.19 5.59
N ASN A 263 9.15 8.47 5.49
CA ASN A 263 9.26 9.38 6.63
C ASN A 263 8.33 8.98 7.78
N THR A 264 7.17 8.37 7.49
CA THR A 264 6.20 7.98 8.53
C THR A 264 6.63 6.77 9.37
N VAL A 265 7.71 6.07 8.98
CA VAL A 265 8.29 4.94 9.73
C VAL A 265 8.73 5.42 11.12
N GLY A 266 8.34 4.68 12.15
CA GLY A 266 8.57 5.03 13.56
C GLY A 266 7.47 5.92 14.17
N TYR A 267 6.63 6.58 13.35
CA TYR A 267 5.58 7.48 13.82
C TYR A 267 4.18 6.83 13.81
N SER A 268 3.92 5.96 12.84
CA SER A 268 2.66 5.21 12.76
C SER A 268 2.86 3.82 12.15
N SER A 269 2.17 2.81 12.70
CA SER A 269 2.05 1.48 12.10
C SER A 269 0.91 1.39 11.08
N PHE A 270 0.05 2.41 10.97
CA PHE A 270 -1.02 2.49 9.98
C PHE A 270 -1.13 3.90 9.41
N THR A 271 -0.95 4.07 8.11
CA THR A 271 -0.81 5.40 7.48
C THR A 271 -1.27 5.40 6.03
N SER A 272 -1.71 6.54 5.52
CA SER A 272 -1.92 6.74 4.07
C SER A 272 -0.63 7.07 3.31
N GLY A 273 0.53 7.04 3.98
CA GLY A 273 1.85 7.29 3.40
C GLY A 273 2.16 8.77 3.16
N CYS A 274 1.18 9.60 2.86
CA CYS A 274 1.37 11.05 2.76
C CYS A 274 0.19 11.85 3.31
N MET A 275 0.45 13.11 3.66
CA MET A 275 -0.56 13.99 4.25
C MET A 275 -1.78 14.16 3.35
N MET A 276 -1.57 14.32 2.04
CA MET A 276 -2.67 14.53 1.12
C MET A 276 -3.61 13.32 1.05
N HIS A 277 -3.04 12.11 1.01
CA HIS A 277 -3.83 10.88 1.03
C HIS A 277 -4.56 10.71 2.37
N ALA A 278 -3.96 11.14 3.49
CA ALA A 278 -4.63 11.13 4.79
C ALA A 278 -5.82 12.11 4.84
N LEU A 279 -5.69 13.30 4.23
CA LEU A 279 -6.80 14.26 4.10
C LEU A 279 -7.91 13.70 3.19
N GLN A 280 -7.56 13.05 2.08
CA GLN A 280 -8.54 12.37 1.22
C GLN A 280 -9.26 11.24 1.96
N HIS A 281 -8.54 10.43 2.74
CA HIS A 281 -9.12 9.39 3.58
C HIS A 281 -10.14 9.97 4.57
N LEU A 282 -9.75 11.05 5.28
CA LEU A 282 -10.61 11.73 6.24
C LEU A 282 -11.86 12.31 5.56
N ALA A 283 -11.68 13.00 4.43
CA ALA A 283 -12.77 13.59 3.66
C ALA A 283 -13.76 12.52 3.18
N LEU A 284 -13.28 11.40 2.64
CA LEU A 284 -14.15 10.31 2.19
C LEU A 284 -14.89 9.66 3.36
N LYS A 285 -14.22 9.49 4.52
CA LYS A 285 -14.86 8.92 5.70
C LYS A 285 -15.98 9.79 6.26
N ILE A 286 -15.83 11.12 6.21
CA ILE A 286 -16.82 12.07 6.73
C ILE A 286 -17.94 12.31 5.72
N LEU A 287 -17.59 12.61 4.47
CA LEU A 287 -18.54 13.06 3.44
C LEU A 287 -19.24 11.91 2.71
N PHE A 288 -18.60 10.73 2.64
CA PHE A 288 -19.06 9.60 1.85
C PHE A 288 -19.01 8.29 2.68
N PRO A 289 -19.88 8.14 3.69
CA PRO A 289 -19.92 6.93 4.50
C PRO A 289 -20.22 5.70 3.65
N GLY A 290 -19.83 4.51 4.14
CA GLY A 290 -19.93 3.26 3.38
C GLY A 290 -21.34 2.96 2.86
N TRP A 291 -22.38 3.19 3.68
CA TRP A 291 -23.78 2.99 3.29
C TRP A 291 -24.19 3.89 2.11
N LEU A 292 -23.69 5.12 2.05
CA LEU A 292 -23.99 6.04 0.95
C LEU A 292 -23.27 5.61 -0.33
N ARG A 293 -22.00 5.19 -0.23
CA ARG A 293 -21.24 4.70 -1.40
C ARG A 293 -21.78 3.42 -1.99
N LEU A 294 -22.37 2.57 -1.16
CA LEU A 294 -23.02 1.33 -1.59
C LEU A 294 -24.50 1.52 -1.93
N ALA A 295 -25.04 2.75 -1.83
CA ALA A 295 -26.40 3.02 -2.24
C ALA A 295 -26.56 2.74 -3.76
N PRO A 296 -27.70 2.19 -4.21
CA PRO A 296 -27.90 1.79 -5.61
C PRO A 296 -27.63 2.91 -6.63
N PHE A 297 -27.96 4.16 -6.28
CA PHE A 297 -27.67 5.32 -7.15
C PHE A 297 -26.16 5.55 -7.34
N CYS A 298 -25.36 5.48 -6.27
CA CYS A 298 -23.91 5.63 -6.36
C CYS A 298 -23.30 4.48 -7.16
N VAL A 299 -23.71 3.23 -6.88
CA VAL A 299 -23.20 2.06 -7.60
C VAL A 299 -23.50 2.15 -9.10
N ARG A 300 -24.75 2.48 -9.49
CA ARG A 300 -25.13 2.70 -10.90
C ARG A 300 -24.31 3.82 -11.57
N ARG A 301 -23.95 4.86 -10.82
CA ARG A 301 -23.10 5.94 -11.35
C ARG A 301 -21.68 5.45 -11.62
N ILE A 302 -21.10 4.66 -10.72
CA ILE A 302 -19.78 4.07 -10.93
C ILE A 302 -19.84 3.12 -12.13
N GLU A 303 -20.89 2.29 -12.25
CA GLU A 303 -21.09 1.36 -13.36
C GLU A 303 -21.14 2.06 -14.72
N ARG A 304 -21.84 3.20 -14.81
CA ARG A 304 -21.84 4.02 -16.02
C ARG A 304 -20.44 4.52 -16.39
N ILE A 305 -19.70 5.06 -15.41
CA ILE A 305 -18.31 5.52 -15.62
C ILE A 305 -17.42 4.34 -16.06
N SER A 306 -17.64 3.16 -15.50
CA SER A 306 -16.94 1.93 -15.86
C SER A 306 -17.16 1.56 -17.31
N GLN A 307 -18.41 1.59 -17.79
CA GLN A 307 -18.76 1.29 -19.18
C GLN A 307 -18.15 2.31 -20.14
N GLU A 308 -18.26 3.61 -19.85
CA GLU A 308 -17.65 4.69 -20.63
C GLU A 308 -16.12 4.52 -20.73
N THR A 309 -15.47 4.22 -19.61
CA THR A 309 -14.02 4.04 -19.55
C THR A 309 -13.58 2.80 -20.32
N ARG A 310 -14.35 1.71 -20.24
CA ARG A 310 -14.09 0.46 -20.95
C ARG A 310 -14.09 0.68 -22.46
N GLN A 311 -15.11 1.37 -22.98
CA GLN A 311 -15.20 1.68 -24.40
C GLN A 311 -13.99 2.49 -24.89
N ILE A 312 -13.59 3.53 -24.14
CA ILE A 312 -12.41 4.34 -24.46
C ILE A 312 -11.12 3.49 -24.46
N LEU A 313 -11.00 2.54 -23.52
CA LEU A 313 -9.81 1.69 -23.43
C LEU A 313 -9.74 0.71 -24.60
N GLU A 314 -10.86 0.08 -24.95
CA GLU A 314 -10.97 -0.84 -26.09
C GLU A 314 -10.64 -0.11 -27.40
N GLU A 315 -11.14 1.11 -27.60
CA GLU A 315 -10.80 1.96 -28.76
C GLU A 315 -9.30 2.27 -28.83
N ARG A 316 -8.67 2.60 -27.69
CA ARG A 316 -7.22 2.88 -27.63
C ARG A 316 -6.38 1.65 -27.91
N ILE A 317 -6.78 0.48 -27.42
CA ILE A 317 -6.09 -0.79 -27.69
C ILE A 317 -6.15 -1.08 -29.19
N ALA A 318 -7.33 -1.02 -29.79
CA ALA A 318 -7.51 -1.24 -31.23
C ALA A 318 -6.69 -0.26 -32.09
N GLN A 319 -6.57 1.01 -31.66
CA GLN A 319 -5.71 1.99 -32.34
C GLN A 319 -4.22 1.66 -32.22
N CYS A 320 -3.77 1.15 -31.07
CA CYS A 320 -2.37 0.77 -30.87
C CYS A 320 -2.00 -0.47 -31.69
N GLU A 321 -2.90 -1.44 -31.80
CA GLU A 321 -2.70 -2.63 -32.65
C GLU A 321 -2.58 -2.23 -34.12
N LYS A 322 -3.50 -1.39 -34.63
CA LYS A 322 -3.41 -0.84 -36.00
C LYS A 322 -2.13 -0.05 -36.29
N LYS A 323 -1.50 0.55 -35.27
CA LYS A 323 -0.22 1.25 -35.40
C LYS A 323 0.99 0.32 -35.38
N ARG A 324 0.87 -0.89 -34.83
CA ARG A 324 1.94 -1.91 -34.84
C ARG A 324 1.96 -2.72 -36.15
N GLU A 325 0.83 -2.78 -36.84
CA GLU A 325 0.68 -3.45 -38.14
C GLU A 325 1.09 -2.55 -39.33
N ARG A 326 1.42 -1.28 -39.09
CA ARG A 326 1.90 -0.31 -40.07
C ARG A 326 3.38 -0.02 -39.85
#